data_AF-A0A948GQ68-F1
#
_entry.id   AF-A0A948GQ68-F1
#
_cell.length_a   1.000
_cell.length_b   1.000
_cell.length_c   1.000
_cell.angle_alpha   90.00
_cell.angle_beta   90.00
_cell.angle_gamma   90.00
#
_symmetry.space_group_name_H-M   'P 1'
#
loop_
_entity.id
_entity.type
_entity.pdbx_description
1 polymer ?
#
loop_
_entity_poly.entity_id
_entity_poly.type
_entity_poly.pdbx_seq_one_letter_code
_entity_poly.pdbx_strand_id
1 'polypeptide(L)'
;MAWSSSFSSALLAALMLMVPLSQAQDATAIRGTVVAPLQEAPADVVAATLSVVAALRGLKDPARFKPVEFTAGAMKNISDPHTRFDGFDVAGLYLGYLGPSASGQPGRRIVGTLAFVDGAGRRAEETIALDYLVKADGLLVREAAVARQAPLRPRVVLYRLPASRMPADFLAQIKPFGETLDWLARNAVTAASEAAAGEPFFVFAVSMDRLEHHDRLILDADGRIEQTLLDIGGWQMVVSRIEPGADAPMTLRVNYRSARLGRVIENLATLPTRRR
;
A
#
# COMPACT_ATOMS: atom_id res chain seq x y z
N MET A 1 2.90 -16.77 26.10
CA MET A 1 1.56 -17.36 25.93
C MET A 1 0.92 -16.65 24.75
N ALA A 2 0.90 -17.32 23.58
CA ALA A 2 -0.30 -17.90 22.95
C ALA A 2 -1.14 -16.81 22.22
N TRP A 3 -1.36 -16.79 20.89
CA TRP A 3 -1.39 -17.82 19.84
C TRP A 3 -0.82 -17.31 18.50
N SER A 4 -0.02 -18.15 17.83
CA SER A 4 0.30 -18.02 16.41
C SER A 4 -0.64 -18.92 15.60
N SER A 5 -1.71 -18.36 15.05
CA SER A 5 -2.55 -19.07 14.07
C SER A 5 -2.05 -18.77 12.65
N SER A 6 -0.92 -19.39 12.28
CA SER A 6 -0.52 -19.52 10.87
C SER A 6 -1.40 -20.60 10.23
N PHE A 7 -2.65 -20.26 9.93
CA PHE A 7 -3.46 -21.12 9.07
C PHE A 7 -2.89 -21.05 7.65
N SER A 8 -2.39 -22.19 7.20
CA SER A 8 -1.72 -22.39 5.93
C SER A 8 -2.61 -21.98 4.75
N SER A 9 -2.21 -20.92 4.03
CA SER A 9 -2.80 -20.49 2.75
C SER A 9 -2.84 -21.61 1.69
N ALA A 10 -2.08 -22.70 1.90
CA ALA A 10 -2.07 -23.88 1.05
C ALA A 10 -3.32 -24.77 1.19
N LEU A 11 -3.97 -24.81 2.37
CA LEU A 11 -5.13 -25.70 2.58
C LEU A 11 -6.44 -25.10 2.03
N LEU A 12 -6.55 -23.77 2.04
CA LEU A 12 -7.73 -23.06 1.51
C LEU A 12 -7.81 -23.12 -0.02
N ALA A 13 -6.67 -23.23 -0.71
CA ALA A 13 -6.61 -23.39 -2.16
C ALA A 13 -7.19 -24.73 -2.63
N ALA A 14 -7.18 -25.77 -1.78
CA ALA A 14 -7.61 -27.10 -2.16
C ALA A 14 -9.14 -27.28 -2.15
N LEU A 15 -9.87 -26.57 -1.26
CA LEU A 15 -11.33 -26.72 -1.12
C LEU A 15 -12.14 -25.91 -2.14
N MET A 16 -11.56 -24.88 -2.77
CA MET A 16 -12.24 -24.04 -3.77
C MET A 16 -12.21 -24.61 -5.20
N LEU A 17 -11.51 -25.73 -5.43
CA LEU A 17 -11.23 -26.29 -6.76
C LEU A 17 -12.35 -27.18 -7.34
N MET A 18 -13.47 -27.36 -6.64
CA MET A 18 -14.54 -28.28 -7.08
C MET A 18 -15.86 -27.62 -7.48
N VAL A 19 -15.94 -26.28 -7.55
CA VAL A 19 -17.17 -25.62 -8.01
C VAL A 19 -17.19 -25.59 -9.54
N PRO A 20 -18.20 -26.20 -10.22
CA PRO A 20 -18.30 -26.13 -11.67
C PRO A 20 -18.56 -24.69 -12.14
N LEU A 21 -17.65 -24.18 -12.96
CA LEU A 21 -17.67 -22.82 -13.54
C LEU A 21 -18.93 -22.50 -14.38
N SER A 22 -19.72 -23.51 -14.75
CA SER A 22 -20.94 -23.35 -15.54
C SER A 22 -22.07 -22.64 -14.80
N GLN A 23 -22.02 -22.51 -13.46
CA GLN A 23 -23.03 -21.77 -12.69
C GLN A 23 -22.69 -20.28 -12.48
N ALA A 24 -21.55 -19.77 -12.98
CA ALA A 24 -21.13 -18.39 -12.74
C ALA A 24 -21.71 -17.34 -13.72
N GLN A 25 -22.43 -17.77 -14.77
CA GLN A 25 -22.92 -16.88 -15.83
C GLN A 25 -24.20 -16.10 -15.50
N ASP A 26 -24.97 -16.52 -14.48
CA ASP A 26 -26.25 -15.87 -14.11
C ASP A 26 -26.14 -14.88 -12.93
N ALA A 27 -24.94 -14.39 -12.63
CA ALA A 27 -24.76 -13.42 -11.56
C ALA A 27 -25.30 -12.03 -11.95
N THR A 28 -26.40 -11.63 -11.30
CA THR A 28 -26.94 -10.26 -11.28
C THR A 28 -25.82 -9.26 -11.03
N ALA A 29 -25.79 -8.17 -11.80
CA ALA A 29 -24.76 -7.14 -11.64
C ALA A 29 -24.76 -6.59 -10.20
N ILE A 30 -23.61 -6.67 -9.53
CA ILE A 30 -23.41 -6.09 -8.20
C ILE A 30 -23.04 -4.62 -8.40
N ARG A 31 -23.89 -3.73 -7.90
CA ARG A 31 -23.64 -2.27 -7.87
C ARG A 31 -23.54 -1.81 -6.42
N GLY A 32 -22.44 -1.13 -6.09
CA GLY A 32 -22.15 -0.66 -4.74
C GLY A 32 -21.01 -1.43 -4.09
N THR A 33 -20.47 -0.90 -3.00
CA THR A 33 -19.33 -1.50 -2.30
C THR A 33 -19.78 -2.75 -1.54
N VAL A 34 -19.46 -3.93 -2.07
CA VAL A 34 -19.58 -5.18 -1.34
C VAL A 34 -18.22 -5.54 -0.79
N VAL A 35 -18.13 -5.57 0.54
CA VAL A 35 -16.98 -6.12 1.25
C VAL A 35 -17.23 -7.62 1.38
N ALA A 36 -16.76 -8.40 0.41
CA ALA A 36 -16.74 -9.84 0.52
C ALA A 36 -15.27 -10.28 0.68
N PRO A 37 -14.96 -11.19 1.62
CA PRO A 37 -13.70 -11.91 1.59
C PRO A 37 -13.50 -12.49 0.18
N LEU A 38 -12.28 -12.46 -0.35
CA LEU A 38 -12.02 -12.97 -1.70
C LEU A 38 -12.50 -14.43 -1.85
N GLN A 39 -12.52 -15.20 -0.76
CA GLN A 39 -12.99 -16.57 -0.68
C GLN A 39 -14.49 -16.74 -0.97
N GLU A 40 -15.29 -15.70 -0.77
CA GLU A 40 -16.74 -15.72 -1.00
C GLU A 40 -17.12 -15.23 -2.40
N ALA A 41 -16.16 -14.75 -3.19
CA ALA A 41 -16.38 -14.30 -4.55
C ALA A 41 -16.55 -15.49 -5.53
N PRO A 42 -17.24 -15.31 -6.66
CA PRO A 42 -17.31 -16.30 -7.72
C PRO A 42 -15.92 -16.80 -8.16
N ALA A 43 -15.77 -18.08 -8.48
CA ALA A 43 -14.47 -18.70 -8.76
C ALA A 43 -13.70 -18.02 -9.91
N ASP A 44 -14.40 -17.53 -10.93
CA ASP A 44 -13.82 -16.77 -12.03
C ASP A 44 -13.28 -15.40 -11.58
N VAL A 45 -13.98 -14.71 -10.69
CA VAL A 45 -13.52 -13.47 -10.05
C VAL A 45 -12.26 -13.73 -9.24
N VAL A 46 -12.23 -14.79 -8.42
CA VAL A 46 -11.06 -15.17 -7.62
C VAL A 46 -9.86 -15.44 -8.51
N ALA A 47 -10.03 -16.23 -9.57
CA ALA A 47 -8.93 -16.57 -10.47
C ALA A 47 -8.42 -15.34 -11.24
N ALA A 48 -9.30 -14.47 -11.75
CA ALA A 48 -8.90 -13.22 -12.41
C ALA A 48 -8.13 -12.30 -11.46
N THR A 49 -8.65 -12.10 -10.24
CA THR A 49 -8.03 -11.23 -9.24
C THR A 49 -6.67 -11.76 -8.78
N LEU A 50 -6.56 -13.06 -8.45
CA LEU A 50 -5.29 -13.64 -8.00
C LEU A 50 -4.22 -13.64 -9.10
N SER A 51 -4.63 -13.71 -10.36
CA SER A 51 -3.71 -13.59 -11.50
C SER A 51 -3.16 -12.17 -11.63
N VAL A 52 -3.98 -11.15 -11.36
CA VAL A 52 -3.51 -9.76 -11.29
C VAL A 52 -2.57 -9.56 -10.10
N VAL A 53 -2.88 -10.13 -8.94
CA VAL A 53 -1.97 -10.12 -7.78
C VAL A 53 -0.63 -10.76 -8.13
N ALA A 54 -0.64 -11.90 -8.84
CA ALA A 54 0.58 -12.57 -9.27
C ALA A 54 1.39 -11.70 -10.25
N ALA A 55 0.72 -11.05 -11.21
CA ALA A 55 1.34 -10.12 -12.13
C ALA A 55 1.93 -8.89 -11.42
N LEU A 56 1.22 -8.31 -10.44
CA LEU A 56 1.71 -7.21 -9.60
C LEU A 56 2.93 -7.60 -8.74
N ARG A 57 3.08 -8.89 -8.42
CA ARG A 57 4.26 -9.45 -7.75
C ARG A 57 5.37 -9.84 -8.72
N GLY A 58 5.19 -9.64 -10.02
CA GLY A 58 6.17 -10.05 -11.04
C GLY A 58 6.34 -11.56 -11.19
N LEU A 59 5.35 -12.36 -10.72
CA LEU A 59 5.38 -13.81 -10.90
C LEU A 59 5.06 -14.12 -12.37
N LYS A 60 6.04 -14.76 -13.05
CA LYS A 60 5.96 -15.03 -14.49
C LYS A 60 4.92 -16.06 -14.89
N ASP A 61 4.48 -16.89 -13.94
CA ASP A 61 3.53 -17.96 -14.20
C ASP A 61 2.75 -18.30 -12.91
N PRO A 62 1.50 -17.85 -12.75
CA PRO A 62 0.66 -18.24 -11.62
C PRO A 62 0.18 -19.69 -11.82
N ALA A 63 1.12 -20.64 -11.78
CA ALA A 63 1.00 -22.05 -12.17
C ALA A 63 0.00 -22.90 -11.35
N ARG A 64 -0.92 -22.28 -10.59
CA ARG A 64 -1.87 -22.97 -9.70
C ARG A 64 -3.34 -22.69 -9.99
N PHE A 65 -3.67 -21.77 -10.89
CA PHE A 65 -5.05 -21.50 -11.32
C PHE A 65 -5.25 -22.02 -12.75
N LYS A 66 -6.50 -22.30 -13.18
CA LYS A 66 -6.78 -22.50 -14.61
C LYS A 66 -6.10 -21.39 -15.40
N PRO A 67 -5.49 -21.66 -16.57
CA PRO A 67 -4.65 -20.69 -17.26
C PRO A 67 -5.42 -19.38 -17.44
N VAL A 68 -4.94 -18.35 -16.75
CA VAL A 68 -5.41 -16.98 -16.94
C VAL A 68 -4.45 -16.33 -17.90
N GLU A 69 -4.91 -16.16 -19.12
CA GLU A 69 -4.16 -15.49 -20.17
C GLU A 69 -4.41 -13.99 -20.09
N PHE A 70 -3.35 -13.20 -20.21
CA PHE A 70 -3.46 -11.76 -20.38
C PHE A 70 -3.15 -11.40 -21.82
N THR A 71 -3.94 -10.53 -22.42
CA THR A 71 -3.52 -9.87 -23.65
C THR A 71 -2.27 -9.02 -23.37
N ALA A 72 -1.45 -8.79 -24.41
CA ALA A 72 -0.25 -7.97 -24.28
C ALA A 72 -0.56 -6.55 -23.74
N GLY A 73 -1.71 -5.98 -24.13
CA GLY A 73 -2.17 -4.67 -23.64
C GLY A 73 -2.54 -4.68 -22.15
N ALA A 74 -3.21 -5.74 -21.68
CA ALA A 74 -3.58 -5.88 -20.26
C ALA A 74 -2.35 -5.95 -19.35
N MET A 75 -1.33 -6.74 -19.73
CA MET A 75 -0.12 -6.88 -18.89
C MET A 75 0.63 -5.56 -18.70
N LYS A 76 0.72 -4.74 -19.76
CA LYS A 76 1.43 -3.45 -19.71
C LYS A 76 0.87 -2.51 -18.64
N ASN A 77 -0.43 -2.58 -18.39
CA ASN A 77 -1.13 -1.69 -17.46
C ASN A 77 -1.20 -2.25 -16.02
N ILE A 78 -0.73 -3.48 -15.80
CA ILE A 78 -0.62 -4.10 -14.48
C ILE A 78 0.81 -3.95 -13.96
N SER A 79 1.81 -4.03 -14.83
CA SER A 79 3.21 -3.95 -14.43
C SER A 79 3.59 -2.53 -14.00
N ASP A 80 3.75 -2.31 -12.68
CA ASP A 80 4.44 -1.13 -12.14
C ASP A 80 5.84 -1.56 -11.66
N PRO A 81 6.93 -1.12 -12.31
CA PRO A 81 8.29 -1.51 -11.95
C PRO A 81 8.72 -1.04 -10.55
N HIS A 82 8.01 -0.06 -9.99
CA HIS A 82 8.23 0.47 -8.64
C HIS A 82 7.33 -0.19 -7.60
N THR A 83 6.49 -1.15 -8.01
CA THR A 83 5.63 -1.94 -7.14
C THR A 83 6.20 -3.34 -7.01
N ARG A 84 6.77 -3.64 -5.85
CA ARG A 84 7.10 -5.01 -5.45
C ARG A 84 6.38 -5.31 -4.16
N PHE A 85 5.30 -6.08 -4.24
CA PHE A 85 4.53 -6.56 -3.08
C PHE A 85 5.21 -7.75 -2.39
N ASP A 86 6.55 -7.78 -2.39
CA ASP A 86 7.30 -8.81 -1.70
C ASP A 86 7.05 -8.68 -0.19
N GLY A 87 6.63 -9.77 0.46
CA GLY A 87 6.28 -9.77 1.88
C GLY A 87 4.92 -9.19 2.23
N PHE A 88 4.14 -8.71 1.25
CA PHE A 88 2.76 -8.26 1.45
C PHE A 88 1.77 -9.38 1.12
N ASP A 89 0.88 -9.69 2.06
CA ASP A 89 -0.26 -10.57 1.87
C ASP A 89 -1.47 -9.79 1.36
N VAL A 90 -2.33 -10.46 0.59
CA VAL A 90 -3.63 -9.90 0.17
C VAL A 90 -4.55 -9.94 1.39
N ALA A 91 -4.83 -8.77 1.96
CA ALA A 91 -5.74 -8.62 3.09
C ALA A 91 -7.21 -8.72 2.67
N GLY A 92 -7.53 -8.27 1.44
CA GLY A 92 -8.89 -8.33 0.93
C GLY A 92 -9.07 -7.73 -0.46
N LEU A 93 -10.26 -7.97 -1.01
CA LEU A 93 -10.77 -7.33 -2.23
C LEU A 93 -12.08 -6.62 -1.89
N TYR A 94 -12.13 -5.32 -2.12
CA TYR A 94 -13.34 -4.52 -1.98
C TYR A 94 -13.96 -4.32 -3.36
N LEU A 95 -15.03 -5.05 -3.67
CA LEU A 95 -15.69 -4.94 -4.97
C LEU A 95 -16.59 -3.70 -4.99
N GLY A 96 -16.34 -2.78 -5.92
CA GLY A 96 -17.23 -1.65 -6.20
C GLY A 96 -18.20 -1.94 -7.34
N TYR A 97 -17.81 -2.82 -8.26
CA TYR A 97 -18.62 -3.24 -9.40
C TYR A 97 -18.25 -4.65 -9.87
N LEU A 98 -19.28 -5.46 -10.15
CA LEU A 98 -19.16 -6.71 -10.87
C LEU A 98 -20.35 -6.82 -11.84
N GLY A 99 -20.07 -6.85 -13.14
CA GLY A 99 -21.14 -6.85 -14.15
C GLY A 99 -20.63 -7.17 -15.55
N PRO A 100 -21.40 -6.84 -16.60
CA PRO A 100 -20.98 -7.00 -17.98
C PRO A 100 -19.71 -6.20 -18.33
N SER A 101 -18.98 -6.66 -19.35
CA SER A 101 -17.81 -5.97 -19.92
C SER A 101 -18.13 -4.51 -20.29
N ALA A 102 -17.24 -3.56 -20.00
CA ALA A 102 -17.46 -2.15 -20.36
C ALA A 102 -17.41 -1.90 -21.88
N SER A 103 -16.66 -2.73 -22.60
CA SER A 103 -16.51 -2.67 -24.06
C SER A 103 -17.69 -3.29 -24.84
N GLY A 104 -18.73 -3.77 -24.16
CA GLY A 104 -19.88 -4.45 -24.79
C GLY A 104 -19.57 -5.86 -25.34
N GLN A 105 -18.33 -6.33 -25.18
CA GLN A 105 -17.90 -7.67 -25.59
C GLN A 105 -18.40 -8.74 -24.60
N PRO A 106 -18.58 -10.00 -25.01
CA PRO A 106 -18.93 -11.09 -24.09
C PRO A 106 -17.92 -11.20 -22.95
N GLY A 107 -18.38 -11.36 -21.70
CA GLY A 107 -17.52 -11.43 -20.53
C GLY A 107 -18.00 -10.54 -19.38
N ARG A 108 -17.14 -10.39 -18.37
CA ARG A 108 -17.45 -9.66 -17.14
C ARG A 108 -16.41 -8.59 -16.88
N ARG A 109 -16.81 -7.57 -16.12
CA ARG A 109 -15.96 -6.53 -15.59
C ARG A 109 -15.95 -6.55 -14.07
N ILE A 110 -14.76 -6.45 -13.51
CA ILE A 110 -14.51 -6.20 -12.08
C ILE A 110 -13.97 -4.78 -11.95
N VAL A 111 -14.52 -4.01 -11.02
CA VAL A 111 -13.87 -2.79 -10.50
C VAL A 111 -13.86 -2.88 -8.98
N GLY A 112 -12.71 -2.66 -8.37
CA GLY A 112 -12.57 -2.74 -6.93
C GLY A 112 -11.22 -2.26 -6.43
N THR A 113 -10.98 -2.46 -5.13
CA THR A 113 -9.72 -2.13 -4.47
C THR A 113 -9.13 -3.40 -3.88
N LEU A 114 -7.89 -3.71 -4.23
CA LEU A 114 -7.07 -4.70 -3.55
C LEU A 114 -6.37 -4.05 -2.38
N ALA A 115 -6.50 -4.65 -1.19
CA ALA A 115 -5.75 -4.24 -0.02
C ALA A 115 -4.68 -5.28 0.30
N PHE A 116 -3.48 -4.78 0.57
CA PHE A 116 -2.31 -5.54 0.93
C PHE A 116 -1.83 -5.13 2.32
N VAL A 117 -1.37 -6.09 3.11
CA VAL A 117 -0.75 -5.86 4.41
C VAL A 117 0.47 -6.76 4.58
N ASP A 118 1.52 -6.28 5.22
CA ASP A 118 2.65 -7.13 5.56
C ASP A 118 2.75 -7.45 7.06
N GLY A 119 3.74 -8.25 7.43
CA GLY A 119 3.98 -8.63 8.83
C GLY A 119 4.31 -7.46 9.77
N ALA A 120 4.68 -6.29 9.25
CA ALA A 120 4.89 -5.06 10.02
C ALA A 120 3.62 -4.19 10.08
N GLY A 121 2.52 -4.65 9.49
CA GLY A 121 1.25 -3.95 9.44
C GLY A 121 1.23 -2.75 8.49
N ARG A 122 2.19 -2.61 7.57
CA ARG A 122 2.18 -1.59 6.51
C ARG A 122 1.08 -1.90 5.51
N ARG A 123 0.36 -0.89 5.01
CA ARG A 123 -0.75 -1.11 4.05
C ARG A 123 -0.48 -0.52 2.69
N ALA A 124 -0.85 -1.24 1.65
CA ALA A 124 -0.93 -0.72 0.29
C ALA A 124 -2.29 -1.06 -0.31
N GLU A 125 -2.90 -0.09 -0.98
CA GLU A 125 -4.16 -0.29 -1.69
C GLU A 125 -3.97 0.01 -3.17
N GLU A 126 -4.56 -0.84 -4.02
CA GLU A 126 -4.54 -0.70 -5.46
C GLU A 126 -5.96 -0.76 -5.99
N THR A 127 -6.42 0.28 -6.68
CA THR A 127 -7.64 0.20 -7.48
C THR A 127 -7.36 -0.69 -8.69
N ILE A 128 -8.25 -1.65 -8.95
CA ILE A 128 -8.21 -2.52 -10.11
C ILE A 128 -9.46 -2.33 -10.95
N ALA A 129 -9.28 -2.39 -12.28
CA ALA A 129 -10.35 -2.56 -13.24
C ALA A 129 -9.96 -3.65 -14.24
N LEU A 130 -10.78 -4.69 -14.38
CA LEU A 130 -10.48 -5.86 -15.20
C LEU A 130 -11.68 -6.20 -16.09
N ASP A 131 -11.47 -6.39 -17.38
CA ASP A 131 -12.45 -6.99 -18.29
C ASP A 131 -11.92 -8.36 -18.76
N TYR A 132 -12.69 -9.42 -18.47
CA TYR A 132 -12.28 -10.80 -18.75
C TYR A 132 -13.40 -11.64 -19.35
N LEU A 133 -13.01 -12.71 -20.04
CA LEU A 133 -13.89 -13.71 -20.64
C LEU A 133 -13.59 -15.09 -20.05
N VAL A 134 -14.64 -15.81 -19.66
CA VAL A 134 -14.54 -17.23 -19.28
C VAL A 134 -14.55 -18.09 -20.54
N LYS A 135 -13.48 -18.86 -20.76
CA LYS A 135 -13.34 -19.86 -21.81
C LYS A 135 -13.53 -21.27 -21.24
N ALA A 136 -13.58 -22.28 -22.10
CA ALA A 136 -13.66 -23.68 -21.68
C ALA A 136 -12.40 -24.13 -20.91
N ASP A 137 -11.23 -23.64 -21.33
CA ASP A 137 -9.91 -23.99 -20.83
C ASP A 137 -9.36 -23.02 -19.77
N GLY A 138 -9.96 -21.84 -19.59
CA GLY A 138 -9.45 -20.85 -18.64
C GLY A 138 -10.15 -19.50 -18.68
N LEU A 139 -9.39 -18.46 -18.33
CA LEU A 139 -9.85 -17.07 -18.37
C LEU A 139 -8.95 -16.29 -19.32
N LEU A 140 -9.55 -15.36 -20.08
CA LEU A 140 -8.79 -14.38 -20.86
C LEU A 140 -9.07 -12.99 -20.31
N VAL A 141 -8.06 -12.36 -19.71
CA VAL A 141 -8.06 -10.96 -19.31
C VAL A 141 -7.71 -10.11 -20.52
N ARG A 142 -8.71 -9.38 -21.03
CA ARG A 142 -8.58 -8.57 -22.24
C ARG A 142 -8.07 -7.18 -21.95
N GLU A 143 -8.56 -6.60 -20.87
CA GLU A 143 -8.19 -5.27 -20.40
C GLU A 143 -7.95 -5.35 -18.90
N ALA A 144 -6.92 -4.64 -18.46
CA ALA A 144 -6.63 -4.45 -17.06
C ALA A 144 -6.07 -3.05 -16.86
N ALA A 145 -6.38 -2.47 -15.70
CA ALA A 145 -5.77 -1.25 -15.21
C ALA A 145 -5.60 -1.37 -13.70
N VAL A 146 -4.42 -1.00 -13.22
CA VAL A 146 -4.12 -0.92 -11.80
C VAL A 146 -3.60 0.49 -11.49
N ALA A 147 -4.07 1.07 -10.40
CA ALA A 147 -3.61 2.36 -9.92
C ALA A 147 -3.51 2.36 -8.40
N ARG A 148 -2.45 2.99 -7.88
CA ARG A 148 -2.27 3.19 -6.44
C ARG A 148 -3.45 3.97 -5.90
N GLN A 149 -3.93 3.54 -4.74
CA GLN A 149 -4.95 4.25 -4.00
C GLN A 149 -4.39 4.53 -2.60
N ALA A 150 -4.32 5.81 -2.23
CA ALA A 150 -3.96 6.15 -0.86
C ALA A 150 -5.21 6.01 0.04
N PRO A 151 -5.06 5.51 1.28
CA PRO A 151 -6.14 5.59 2.24
C PRO A 151 -6.48 7.07 2.51
N LEU A 152 -7.75 7.35 2.81
CA LEU A 152 -8.21 8.71 3.09
C LEU A 152 -7.40 9.39 4.20
N ARG A 153 -6.93 8.64 5.20
CA ARG A 153 -6.03 9.15 6.25
C ARG A 153 -4.87 8.17 6.39
N PRO A 154 -3.73 8.42 5.73
CA PRO A 154 -2.56 7.58 5.89
C PRO A 154 -2.02 7.67 7.31
N ARG A 155 -1.57 6.53 7.84
CA ARG A 155 -0.91 6.42 9.13
C ARG A 155 0.50 6.95 8.97
N VAL A 156 0.92 7.79 9.91
CA VAL A 156 2.28 8.34 9.94
C VAL A 156 2.89 8.03 11.29
N VAL A 157 4.12 7.53 11.28
CA VAL A 157 4.95 7.36 12.48
C VAL A 157 6.06 8.39 12.46
N LEU A 158 6.31 9.01 13.62
CA LEU A 158 7.39 9.97 13.80
C LEU A 158 8.57 9.30 14.51
N TYR A 159 9.75 9.36 13.91
CA TYR A 159 10.99 8.96 14.55
C TYR A 159 11.84 10.20 14.86
N ARG A 160 12.39 10.24 16.07
CA ARG A 160 13.42 11.20 16.48
C ARG A 160 14.75 10.51 16.50
N LEU A 161 15.74 11.06 15.82
CA LEU A 161 17.07 10.49 15.71
C LEU A 161 18.12 11.54 16.09
N PRO A 162 18.96 11.31 17.10
CA PRO A 162 20.07 12.20 17.41
C PRO A 162 20.99 12.37 16.20
N ALA A 163 21.45 13.59 15.92
CA ALA A 163 22.31 13.86 14.77
C ALA A 163 23.62 13.06 14.83
N SER A 164 24.13 12.78 16.03
CA SER A 164 25.29 11.89 16.25
C SER A 164 25.10 10.45 15.77
N ARG A 165 23.85 9.99 15.61
CA ARG A 165 23.51 8.65 15.11
C ARG A 165 23.14 8.63 13.63
N MET A 166 23.12 9.78 12.96
CA MET A 166 22.78 9.89 11.54
C MET A 166 24.04 9.73 10.68
N PRO A 167 24.14 8.68 9.84
CA PRO A 167 25.23 8.55 8.89
C PRO A 167 25.22 9.73 7.90
N ALA A 168 26.39 10.27 7.59
CA ALA A 168 26.52 11.45 6.73
C ALA A 168 25.95 11.23 5.31
N ASP A 169 25.99 9.99 4.83
CA ASP A 169 25.54 9.56 3.52
C ASP A 169 24.12 8.96 3.50
N PHE A 170 23.41 8.96 4.64
CA PHE A 170 22.13 8.26 4.77
C PHE A 170 21.09 8.73 3.75
N LEU A 171 20.94 10.05 3.55
CA LEU A 171 19.96 10.61 2.62
C LEU A 171 20.38 10.46 1.14
N ALA A 172 21.66 10.20 0.88
CA ALA A 172 22.17 9.97 -0.48
C ALA A 172 21.98 8.51 -0.92
N GLN A 173 21.79 7.58 0.02
CA GLN A 173 21.62 6.16 -0.26
C GLN A 173 20.14 5.77 -0.21
N ILE A 174 19.56 5.48 -1.38
CA ILE A 174 18.20 4.93 -1.46
C ILE A 174 18.27 3.44 -1.06
N LYS A 175 17.91 3.17 0.19
CA LYS A 175 17.69 1.80 0.69
C LYS A 175 16.24 1.38 0.48
N PRO A 176 15.90 0.08 0.43
CA PRO A 176 14.52 -0.36 0.47
C PRO A 176 13.77 0.23 1.68
N PHE A 177 12.47 0.50 1.53
CA PHE A 177 11.67 1.18 2.56
C PHE A 177 11.69 0.41 3.89
N GLY A 178 11.57 -0.92 3.84
CA GLY A 178 11.59 -1.74 5.04
C GLY A 178 12.90 -1.70 5.81
N GLU A 179 14.03 -1.79 5.10
CA GLU A 179 15.35 -1.66 5.71
C GLU A 179 15.57 -0.29 6.34
N THR A 180 15.08 0.76 5.68
CA THR A 180 15.13 2.14 6.19
C THR A 180 14.32 2.26 7.49
N LEU A 181 13.11 1.71 7.52
CA LEU A 181 12.25 1.72 8.69
C LEU A 181 12.85 0.94 9.87
N ASP A 182 13.38 -0.25 9.63
CA ASP A 182 14.01 -1.08 10.66
C ASP A 182 15.27 -0.40 11.24
N TRP A 183 16.00 0.33 10.40
CA TRP A 183 17.12 1.13 10.86
C TRP A 183 16.66 2.31 11.73
N LEU A 184 15.64 3.05 11.31
CA LEU A 184 15.07 4.16 12.08
C LEU A 184 14.57 3.67 13.45
N ALA A 185 13.81 2.57 13.49
CA ALA A 185 13.27 2.02 14.73
C ALA A 185 14.36 1.61 15.74
N ARG A 186 15.51 1.15 15.28
CA ARG A 186 16.64 0.76 16.15
C ARG A 186 17.49 1.93 16.64
N ASN A 187 17.57 3.01 15.86
CA ASN A 187 18.47 4.14 16.17
C ASN A 187 17.74 5.32 16.79
N ALA A 188 16.42 5.40 16.60
CA ALA A 188 15.59 6.46 17.16
C ALA A 188 15.57 6.44 18.70
N VAL A 189 15.36 7.62 19.27
CA VAL A 189 15.22 7.83 20.70
C VAL A 189 13.75 8.00 21.07
N THR A 190 13.39 7.58 22.28
CA THR A 190 12.04 7.80 22.81
C THR A 190 11.97 9.12 23.55
N ALA A 191 10.76 9.68 23.67
CA ALA A 191 10.54 10.94 24.38
C ALA A 191 11.02 10.93 25.84
N ALA A 192 11.07 9.76 26.48
CA ALA A 192 11.57 9.61 27.84
C ALA A 192 13.11 9.74 27.93
N SER A 193 13.84 9.45 26.85
CA SER A 193 15.31 9.59 26.79
C SER A 193 15.78 11.01 26.40
N GLU A 194 14.83 11.90 26.06
CA GLU A 194 15.10 13.28 25.60
C GLU A 194 15.66 14.23 26.66
N ALA A 195 15.47 13.93 27.95
CA ALA A 195 15.93 14.80 29.04
C ALA A 195 17.47 15.01 29.05
N ALA A 196 18.23 14.23 28.29
CA ALA A 196 19.69 14.22 28.32
C ALA A 196 20.38 14.98 27.16
N ALA A 197 19.76 15.18 26.00
CA ALA A 197 20.52 15.52 24.79
C ALA A 197 20.24 16.95 24.30
N GLY A 198 21.21 17.85 24.50
CA GLY A 198 21.22 19.22 23.96
C GLY A 198 21.83 19.26 22.56
N GLU A 199 21.69 18.16 21.83
CA GLU A 199 22.26 17.98 20.51
C GLU A 199 21.17 18.12 19.43
N PRO A 200 21.55 18.47 18.19
CA PRO A 200 20.63 18.47 17.07
C PRO A 200 20.05 17.10 16.82
N PHE A 201 18.82 17.05 16.31
CA PHE A 201 18.16 15.79 15.97
C PHE A 201 17.47 15.88 14.62
N PHE A 202 17.33 14.74 13.96
CA PHE A 202 16.50 14.58 12.79
C PHE A 202 15.12 14.08 13.21
N VAL A 203 14.09 14.60 12.56
CA VAL A 203 12.73 14.06 12.63
C VAL A 203 12.36 13.46 11.30
N PHE A 204 11.96 12.20 11.33
CA PHE A 204 11.43 11.48 10.19
C PHE A 204 9.92 11.33 10.38
N ALA A 205 9.14 11.90 9.49
CA ALA A 205 7.73 11.59 9.34
C ALA A 205 7.56 10.52 8.26
N VAL A 206 7.21 9.31 8.68
CA VAL A 206 7.20 8.12 7.82
C VAL A 206 5.77 7.68 7.55
N SER A 207 5.36 7.65 6.29
CA SER A 207 4.09 7.05 5.89
C SER A 207 4.12 5.55 6.09
N MET A 208 3.23 5.03 6.93
CA MET A 208 2.98 3.60 7.11
C MET A 208 1.91 3.05 6.16
N ASP A 209 1.43 3.89 5.24
CA ASP A 209 0.63 3.49 4.11
C ASP A 209 1.22 4.03 2.80
N ARG A 210 1.08 3.26 1.71
CA ARG A 210 1.51 3.69 0.37
C ARG A 210 0.64 4.82 -0.16
N LEU A 211 1.24 5.86 -0.72
CA LEU A 211 0.56 7.05 -1.23
C LEU A 211 0.43 7.06 -2.77
N GLU A 212 -0.51 7.84 -3.31
CA GLU A 212 -0.70 7.96 -4.76
C GLU A 212 0.42 8.77 -5.42
N HIS A 213 0.51 8.67 -6.75
CA HIS A 213 1.40 9.52 -7.52
C HIS A 213 0.96 10.99 -7.35
N HIS A 214 1.88 11.86 -6.95
CA HIS A 214 1.68 13.29 -6.63
C HIS A 214 1.13 13.63 -5.24
N ASP A 215 0.71 12.66 -4.45
CA ASP A 215 0.42 12.90 -3.03
C ASP A 215 1.70 13.32 -2.30
N ARG A 216 1.55 14.10 -1.22
CA ARG A 216 2.71 14.58 -0.44
C ARG A 216 2.46 14.51 1.06
N LEU A 217 3.39 13.89 1.78
CA LEU A 217 3.62 14.22 3.18
C LEU A 217 4.34 15.57 3.29
N ILE A 218 3.96 16.34 4.29
CA ILE A 218 4.51 17.65 4.59
C ILE A 218 4.76 17.69 6.10
N LEU A 219 5.99 18.03 6.50
CA LEU A 219 6.32 18.30 7.90
C LEU A 219 6.34 19.82 8.08
N ASP A 220 5.43 20.32 8.91
CA ASP A 220 5.31 21.74 9.23
C ASP A 220 5.66 21.98 10.70
N ALA A 221 6.24 23.14 11.00
CA ALA A 221 6.63 23.50 12.36
C ALA A 221 6.44 24.99 12.60
N ASP A 222 5.22 25.42 12.97
CA ASP A 222 4.84 26.80 13.30
C ASP A 222 5.59 27.91 12.51
N GLY A 223 5.93 27.64 11.23
CA GLY A 223 7.03 28.24 10.47
C GLY A 223 7.52 27.33 9.32
N ARG A 224 8.35 27.85 8.41
CA ARG A 224 8.94 27.07 7.31
C ARG A 224 10.17 26.33 7.80
N ILE A 225 10.14 25.00 7.77
CA ILE A 225 11.32 24.16 7.98
C ILE A 225 11.87 23.66 6.65
N GLU A 226 13.20 23.58 6.56
CA GLU A 226 13.83 22.85 5.49
C GLU A 226 13.55 21.35 5.68
N GLN A 227 13.12 20.70 4.62
CA GLN A 227 12.78 19.28 4.65
C GLN A 227 13.24 18.58 3.38
N THR A 228 13.66 17.34 3.52
CA THR A 228 13.97 16.43 2.42
C THR A 228 12.85 15.41 2.31
N LEU A 229 12.31 15.23 1.10
CA LEU A 229 11.35 14.17 0.80
C LEU A 229 12.08 12.98 0.20
N LEU A 230 11.91 11.82 0.81
CA LEU A 230 12.30 10.53 0.25
C LEU A 230 11.02 9.79 -0.18
N ASP A 231 10.96 9.36 -1.44
CA ASP A 231 9.83 8.57 -1.97
C ASP A 231 10.36 7.23 -2.48
N ILE A 232 10.04 6.16 -1.74
CA ILE A 232 10.46 4.80 -2.07
C ILE A 232 9.23 4.06 -2.58
N GLY A 233 8.92 4.23 -3.86
CA GLY A 233 7.82 3.52 -4.51
C GLY A 233 6.43 3.86 -3.96
N GLY A 234 6.20 5.10 -3.50
CA GLY A 234 4.95 5.56 -2.87
C GLY A 234 5.00 5.55 -1.33
N TRP A 235 6.04 4.96 -0.73
CA TRP A 235 6.28 5.04 0.71
C TRP A 235 7.11 6.29 1.00
N GLN A 236 6.43 7.36 1.40
CA GLN A 236 7.06 8.66 1.61
C GLN A 236 7.62 8.80 3.03
N MET A 237 8.78 9.45 3.11
CA MET A 237 9.40 9.91 4.34
C MET A 237 9.80 11.36 4.19
N VAL A 238 9.40 12.20 5.14
CA VAL A 238 9.83 13.59 5.21
C VAL A 238 10.81 13.73 6.36
N VAL A 239 11.97 14.29 6.06
CA VAL A 239 13.08 14.42 7.01
C VAL A 239 13.40 15.88 7.21
N SER A 240 13.49 16.30 8.47
CA SER A 240 13.99 17.64 8.81
C SER A 240 14.98 17.55 9.96
N ARG A 241 16.00 18.40 9.92
CA ARG A 241 16.96 18.57 11.01
C ARG A 241 16.49 19.71 11.91
N ILE A 242 16.42 19.44 13.19
CA ILE A 242 15.98 20.38 14.22
C ILE A 242 17.18 20.70 15.10
N GLU A 243 17.53 21.98 15.16
CA GLU A 243 18.57 22.48 16.04
C GLU A 243 18.02 22.70 17.46
N PRO A 244 18.81 22.39 18.51
CA PRO A 244 18.42 22.67 19.88
C PRO A 244 18.60 24.17 20.12
N GLY A 245 17.51 24.92 20.32
CA GLY A 245 17.63 26.36 20.62
C GLY A 245 16.48 27.29 20.24
N ALA A 246 15.28 26.81 19.92
CA ALA A 246 14.15 27.72 19.87
C ALA A 246 13.69 28.04 21.30
N ASP A 247 13.77 29.31 21.72
CA ASP A 247 13.33 29.81 23.03
C ASP A 247 11.83 29.53 23.33
N ALA A 248 11.09 29.06 22.33
CA ALA A 248 9.70 28.66 22.41
C ALA A 248 9.52 27.16 22.09
N PRO A 249 8.65 26.44 22.84
CA PRO A 249 8.22 25.11 22.46
C PRO A 249 7.62 25.14 21.06
N MET A 250 8.07 24.23 20.20
CA MET A 250 7.58 24.08 18.82
C MET A 250 6.81 22.77 18.68
N THR A 251 5.69 22.80 17.95
CA THR A 251 4.94 21.58 17.62
C THR A 251 5.18 21.22 16.16
N LEU A 252 5.82 20.08 15.94
CA LEU A 252 5.92 19.52 14.60
C LEU A 252 4.58 18.87 14.24
N ARG A 253 4.06 19.17 13.06
CA ARG A 253 2.79 18.66 12.54
C ARG A 253 3.05 17.99 11.20
N VAL A 254 2.55 16.77 11.05
CA VAL A 254 2.58 16.08 9.76
C VAL A 254 1.24 16.28 9.08
N ASN A 255 1.29 16.86 7.90
CA ASN A 255 0.15 17.09 7.04
C ASN A 255 0.27 16.21 5.79
N TYR A 256 -0.87 15.87 5.20
CA TYR A 256 -0.93 15.08 3.99
C TYR A 256 -1.76 15.80 2.94
N ARG A 257 -1.13 16.12 1.82
CA ARG A 257 -1.80 16.73 0.67
C ARG A 257 -2.15 15.64 -0.33
N SER A 258 -3.45 15.37 -0.46
CA SER A 258 -3.96 14.47 -1.49
C SER A 258 -4.13 15.23 -2.80
N ALA A 259 -3.46 14.76 -3.85
CA ALA A 259 -3.60 15.30 -5.20
C ALA A 259 -5.00 15.06 -5.74
N ARG A 260 -5.52 13.84 -5.55
CA ARG A 260 -6.86 13.44 -5.99
C ARG A 260 -7.98 14.26 -5.35
N LEU A 261 -7.87 14.53 -4.04
CA LEU A 261 -8.92 15.24 -3.30
C LEU A 261 -8.76 16.77 -3.33
N GLY A 262 -7.63 17.28 -3.84
CA GLY A 262 -7.32 18.71 -3.84
C GLY A 262 -7.32 19.34 -2.44
N ARG A 263 -7.09 18.55 -1.39
CA ARG A 263 -7.17 19.01 0.01
C ARG A 263 -5.99 18.53 0.85
N VAL A 264 -5.72 19.29 1.90
CA VAL A 264 -4.76 18.94 2.94
C VAL A 264 -5.50 18.32 4.12
N ILE A 265 -5.01 17.20 4.60
CA ILE A 265 -5.43 16.55 5.83
C ILE A 265 -4.39 16.91 6.87
N GLU A 266 -4.83 17.71 7.83
CA GLU A 266 -3.95 18.27 8.83
C GLU A 266 -3.74 17.31 10.01
N ASN A 267 -2.59 17.46 10.67
CA ASN A 267 -2.29 16.86 11.97
C ASN A 267 -2.44 15.32 11.99
N LEU A 268 -1.92 14.65 10.96
CA LEU A 268 -1.87 13.18 10.94
C LEU A 268 -1.00 12.62 12.08
N ALA A 269 0.05 13.35 12.43
CA ALA A 269 0.87 13.10 13.61
C ALA A 269 1.39 14.43 14.15
N THR A 270 1.57 14.51 15.46
CA THR A 270 2.15 15.67 16.12
C THR A 270 3.26 15.25 17.06
N LEU A 271 4.25 16.12 17.21
CA LEU A 271 5.37 15.87 18.09
C LEU A 271 5.78 17.16 18.79
N PRO A 272 5.52 17.28 20.10
CA PRO A 272 5.93 18.44 20.86
C PRO A 272 7.45 18.41 21.07
N THR A 273 8.12 19.52 20.81
CA THR A 273 9.50 19.77 21.28
C THR A 273 9.39 20.43 22.65
N ARG A 274 9.85 19.75 23.71
CA ARG A 274 9.79 20.32 25.07
C ARG A 274 10.85 21.40 25.26
N ARG A 275 10.54 22.37 26.12
CA ARG A 275 11.55 23.22 26.77
C ARG A 275 12.44 22.34 27.65
N ARG A 276 13.74 22.67 27.69
CA ARG A 276 14.59 22.32 28.83
C ARG A 276 14.12 23.08 30.06
#